data_AF-A0A1C4DSE9-F1
#
_entry.id   AF-A0A1C4DSE9-F1
#
_cell.length_a   1.000
_cell.length_b   1.000
_cell.length_c   1.000
_cell.angle_alpha   90.00
_cell.angle_beta   90.00
_cell.angle_gamma   90.00
#
_symmetry.space_group_name_H-M   'P 1'
#
loop_
_entity.id
_entity.type
_entity.pdbx_description
1 polymer ?
#
loop_
_entity_poly.entity_id
_entity_poly.type
_entity_poly.pdbx_seq_one_letter_code
_entity_poly.pdbx_strand_id
1 'polypeptide(L)'
;MYDWLIEIEEQKYPAPTINEDFYIEKTPPVSSSTSLSPICQLFSGMDIILEVDVYTSFPITNDFTLNIVKNELTPHYKDVKQVFINNELHEIFMLEGRIKTNFKRTSN
;
A
#
# COMPACT_ATOMS: atom_id res chain seq x y z
N MET A 1 13.49 30.41 10.55
CA MET A 1 13.60 28.97 10.29
C MET A 1 12.21 28.54 9.84
N TYR A 2 12.07 27.90 8.68
CA TYR A 2 10.74 27.65 8.13
C TYR A 2 9.97 26.60 8.94
N ASP A 3 8.70 26.87 9.28
CA ASP A 3 7.84 26.01 10.10
C ASP A 3 7.54 24.63 9.48
N TRP A 4 7.92 24.40 8.23
CA TRP A 4 7.72 23.16 7.49
C TRP A 4 8.94 22.23 7.46
N LEU A 5 10.08 22.64 8.03
CA LEU A 5 11.24 21.78 8.21
C LEU A 5 11.05 20.95 9.49
N ILE A 6 10.47 19.76 9.34
CA ILE A 6 10.41 18.75 10.40
C ILE A 6 11.71 17.95 10.37
N GLU A 7 12.29 17.74 11.55
CA GLU A 7 13.49 16.92 11.75
C GLU A 7 13.21 15.47 11.31
N ILE A 8 14.13 14.87 10.55
CA ILE A 8 13.99 13.48 10.12
C ILE A 8 14.08 12.60 11.37
N GLU A 9 12.97 12.00 11.79
CA GLU A 9 12.95 11.05 12.90
C GLU A 9 13.94 9.90 12.66
N GLU A 10 14.66 9.51 13.70
CA GLU A 10 15.59 8.36 13.62
C GLU A 10 14.86 7.11 13.14
N GLN A 11 15.56 6.34 12.31
CA GLN A 11 15.04 5.14 11.66
C GLN A 11 14.43 4.18 12.71
N LYS A 12 13.11 4.01 12.64
CA LYS A 12 12.33 3.21 13.61
C LYS A 12 12.68 1.72 13.60
N TYR A 13 13.41 1.26 12.59
CA TYR A 13 13.82 -0.12 12.41
C TYR A 13 15.35 -0.21 12.37
N PRO A 14 15.96 -1.13 13.14
CA PRO A 14 17.39 -1.35 13.08
C PRO A 14 17.80 -1.73 11.65
N ALA A 15 19.00 -1.29 11.24
CA ALA A 15 19.59 -1.79 10.01
C ALA A 15 19.69 -3.32 10.09
N PRO A 16 19.29 -4.06 9.05
CA PRO A 16 19.17 -5.51 9.12
C PRO A 16 20.52 -6.11 9.50
N THR A 17 20.52 -6.88 10.58
CA THR A 17 21.69 -7.65 11.01
C THR A 17 21.92 -8.78 10.01
N ILE A 18 23.18 -9.18 9.77
CA ILE A 18 23.60 -10.17 8.74
C ILE A 18 22.87 -11.54 8.82
N ASN A 19 22.14 -11.81 9.91
CA ASN A 19 21.39 -13.05 10.17
C ASN A 19 19.86 -12.94 10.01
N GLU A 20 19.31 -11.82 9.52
CA GLU A 20 17.87 -11.71 9.28
C GLU A 20 17.50 -12.28 7.89
N ASP A 21 16.61 -13.27 7.87
CA ASP A 21 16.04 -13.83 6.65
C ASP A 21 15.05 -12.81 6.05
N PHE A 22 15.59 -11.89 5.23
CA PHE A 22 14.82 -10.90 4.47
C PHE A 22 14.52 -11.43 3.07
N TYR A 23 13.24 -11.51 2.73
CA TYR A 23 12.83 -11.81 1.36
C TYR A 23 11.53 -11.12 0.98
N ILE A 24 11.36 -10.93 -0.33
CA ILE A 24 10.19 -10.27 -0.91
C ILE A 24 9.51 -11.28 -1.84
N GLU A 25 8.23 -11.52 -1.62
CA GLU A 25 7.42 -12.37 -2.49
C GLU A 25 6.44 -11.54 -3.31
N LYS A 26 6.37 -11.82 -4.61
CA LYS A 26 5.33 -11.27 -5.47
C LYS A 26 4.07 -12.12 -5.34
N THR A 27 2.97 -11.49 -4.99
CA THR A 27 1.67 -12.16 -4.92
C THR A 27 1.10 -12.28 -6.33
N PRO A 28 0.61 -13.46 -6.75
CA PRO A 28 -0.06 -13.59 -8.02
C PRO A 28 -1.32 -12.71 -8.06
N PRO A 29 -1.65 -12.12 -9.22
CA PRO A 29 -2.82 -11.27 -9.35
C PRO A 29 -4.09 -12.06 -9.06
N VAL A 30 -4.86 -11.59 -8.06
CA VAL A 30 -6.17 -12.16 -7.73
C VAL A 30 -7.21 -11.63 -8.74
N SER A 31 -8.23 -12.45 -9.04
CA SER A 31 -9.36 -12.06 -9.90
C SER A 31 -9.98 -10.77 -9.37
N SER A 32 -10.13 -9.78 -10.25
CA SER A 32 -10.64 -8.46 -9.87
C SER A 32 -12.12 -8.55 -9.45
N SER A 33 -12.39 -8.15 -8.21
CA SER A 33 -13.73 -7.76 -7.77
C SER A 33 -14.13 -6.45 -8.47
N THR A 34 -15.33 -6.40 -9.06
CA THR A 34 -15.88 -5.16 -9.65
C THR A 34 -16.43 -4.22 -8.58
N SER A 35 -16.74 -4.73 -7.38
CA SER A 35 -17.24 -3.93 -6.27
C SER A 35 -16.09 -3.30 -5.47
N LEU A 36 -16.18 -2.00 -5.22
CA LEU A 36 -15.24 -1.24 -4.40
C LEU A 36 -15.80 -1.05 -3.00
N SER A 37 -15.08 -1.53 -1.99
CA SER A 37 -15.42 -1.23 -0.59
C SER A 37 -15.20 0.27 -0.29
N PRO A 38 -15.83 0.82 0.77
CA PRO A 38 -15.57 2.19 1.21
C PRO A 38 -14.09 2.49 1.47
N ILE A 39 -13.33 1.49 1.95
CA ILE A 39 -11.89 1.60 2.19
C ILE A 39 -11.17 1.79 0.85
N CYS A 40 -11.48 0.97 -0.17
CA CYS A 40 -10.91 1.12 -1.51
C CYS A 40 -11.27 2.47 -2.15
N GLN A 41 -12.48 2.99 -1.90
CA GLN A 41 -12.90 4.31 -2.39
C GLN A 41 -12.10 5.44 -1.74
N LEU A 42 -11.82 5.33 -0.43
CA LEU A 42 -10.96 6.29 0.27
C LEU A 42 -9.57 6.36 -0.34
N PHE A 43 -8.92 5.20 -0.54
CA PHE A 43 -7.57 5.15 -1.11
C PHE A 43 -7.52 5.57 -2.58
N SER A 44 -8.47 5.14 -3.41
CA SER A 44 -8.56 5.61 -4.81
C SER A 44 -8.87 7.10 -4.93
N GLY A 45 -9.54 7.69 -3.94
CA GLY A 45 -9.71 9.14 -3.84
C GLY A 45 -8.39 9.89 -3.63
N MET A 46 -7.43 9.28 -2.92
CA MET A 46 -6.12 9.89 -2.68
C MET A 46 -5.29 9.98 -3.96
N ASP A 47 -5.33 8.97 -4.82
CA ASP A 47 -4.67 9.00 -6.14
C ASP A 47 -5.15 10.20 -6.99
N ILE A 48 -6.45 10.52 -6.91
CA ILE A 48 -7.04 11.67 -7.60
C ILE A 48 -6.57 12.99 -6.97
N ILE A 49 -6.59 13.08 -5.64
CA ILE A 49 -6.22 14.31 -4.92
C ILE A 49 -4.74 14.64 -5.12
N LEU A 50 -3.89 13.61 -5.10
CA LEU A 50 -2.44 13.76 -5.16
C LEU A 50 -1.89 13.79 -6.59
N GLU A 51 -2.69 13.41 -7.60
CA GLU A 51 -2.31 13.34 -9.02
C GLU A 51 -1.02 12.54 -9.29
N VAL A 52 -0.66 11.63 -8.38
CA VAL A 52 0.50 10.76 -8.45
C VAL A 52 0.00 9.33 -8.30
N ASP A 53 0.58 8.39 -9.05
CA ASP A 53 0.39 6.97 -8.80
C ASP A 53 0.97 6.66 -7.41
N VAL A 54 0.11 6.64 -6.39
CA VAL A 54 0.56 6.55 -5.01
C VAL A 54 1.08 5.13 -4.78
N TYR A 55 2.38 5.06 -4.50
CA TYR A 55 2.98 3.89 -3.87
C TYR A 55 2.33 3.73 -2.50
N THR A 56 1.52 2.69 -2.33
CA THR A 56 0.90 2.41 -1.04
C THR A 56 1.61 1.23 -0.40
N SER A 57 2.21 1.48 0.76
CA SER A 57 2.72 0.43 1.61
C SER A 57 1.93 0.40 2.91
N PHE A 58 1.59 -0.81 3.34
CA PHE A 58 0.76 -1.06 4.51
C PHE A 58 1.55 -1.92 5.50
N PRO A 59 1.98 -1.36 6.64
CA PRO A 59 2.57 -2.16 7.69
C PRO A 59 1.50 -3.09 8.28
N ILE A 60 1.82 -4.39 8.34
CA ILE A 60 0.91 -5.41 8.84
C ILE A 60 1.13 -5.53 10.35
N THR A 61 0.35 -4.77 11.10
CA THR A 61 0.46 -4.70 12.56
C THR A 61 -0.38 -5.76 13.29
N ASN A 62 -1.37 -6.34 12.61
CA ASN A 62 -2.25 -7.40 13.14
C ASN A 62 -3.02 -8.12 12.02
N ASP A 63 -3.64 -9.25 12.36
CA ASP A 63 -4.43 -10.08 11.44
C ASP A 63 -5.64 -9.35 10.86
N PHE A 64 -6.23 -8.41 11.61
CA PHE A 64 -7.37 -7.63 11.13
C PHE A 64 -6.97 -6.73 9.96
N THR A 65 -5.85 -6.02 10.10
CA THR A 65 -5.26 -5.19 9.06
C THR A 65 -4.88 -6.05 7.85
N LEU A 66 -4.26 -7.19 8.10
CA LEU A 66 -3.91 -8.15 7.05
C LEU A 66 -5.14 -8.58 6.24
N ASN A 67 -6.24 -8.87 6.92
CA ASN A 67 -7.48 -9.33 6.30
C ASN A 67 -8.12 -8.26 5.41
N ILE A 68 -8.13 -6.99 5.86
CA ILE A 68 -8.60 -5.85 5.05
C ILE A 68 -7.71 -5.70 3.81
N VAL A 69 -6.39 -5.68 4.01
CA VAL A 69 -5.43 -5.46 2.92
C VAL A 69 -5.53 -6.58 1.88
N LYS A 70 -5.66 -7.84 2.30
CA LYS A 70 -5.76 -9.00 1.38
C LYS A 70 -7.09 -9.08 0.65
N ASN A 71 -8.20 -8.83 1.34
CA ASN A 71 -9.53 -9.08 0.76
C ASN A 71 -10.12 -7.86 0.07
N GLU A 72 -9.86 -6.66 0.60
CA GLU A 72 -10.43 -5.44 0.07
C GLU A 72 -9.47 -4.75 -0.88
N LEU A 73 -8.21 -4.52 -0.49
CA LEU A 73 -7.29 -3.69 -1.28
C LEU A 73 -6.59 -4.46 -2.41
N THR A 74 -5.92 -5.57 -2.06
CA THR A 74 -5.08 -6.37 -2.98
C THR A 74 -5.74 -6.69 -4.34
N PRO A 75 -7.04 -7.06 -4.42
CA PRO A 75 -7.68 -7.36 -5.71
C PRO A 75 -7.74 -6.19 -6.70
N HIS A 76 -7.60 -4.97 -6.19
CA HIS A 76 -7.66 -3.75 -6.97
C HIS A 76 -6.30 -3.20 -7.38
N TYR A 77 -5.19 -3.89 -7.08
CA TYR A 77 -3.85 -3.50 -7.52
C TYR A 77 -3.28 -4.50 -8.52
N LYS A 78 -2.39 -4.04 -9.41
CA LYS A 78 -1.77 -4.93 -10.40
C LYS A 78 -0.57 -5.66 -9.85
N ASP A 79 0.28 -4.98 -9.10
CA ASP A 79 1.49 -5.55 -8.54
C ASP A 79 1.43 -5.43 -7.02
N VAL A 80 1.47 -6.59 -6.35
CA VAL A 80 1.43 -6.69 -4.90
C VAL A 80 2.61 -7.51 -4.43
N LYS A 81 3.41 -6.94 -3.54
CA LYS A 81 4.61 -7.57 -2.98
C LYS A 81 4.48 -7.64 -1.47
N GLN A 82 4.85 -8.77 -0.90
CA GLN A 82 4.86 -9.02 0.53
C GLN A 82 6.30 -9.06 1.01
N VAL A 83 6.61 -8.34 2.09
CA VAL A 83 7.93 -8.31 2.68
C VAL A 83 7.94 -9.10 3.97
N PHE A 84 8.85 -10.07 4.01
CA PHE A 84 9.06 -10.95 5.14
C PHE A 84 10.40 -10.64 5.79
N ILE A 85 10.41 -10.61 7.11
CA ILE A 85 11.62 -10.53 7.95
C ILE A 85 11.48 -11.62 8.99
N ASN A 86 12.50 -12.45 9.16
CA ASN A 86 12.46 -13.59 10.09
C ASN A 86 11.24 -14.50 9.88
N ASN A 87 10.83 -14.68 8.62
CA ASN A 87 9.69 -15.49 8.21
C ASN A 87 8.31 -14.97 8.70
N GLU A 88 8.26 -13.72 9.20
CA GLU A 88 7.03 -13.00 9.56
C GLU A 88 6.69 -11.93 8.51
N LEU A 89 5.40 -11.76 8.22
CA LEU A 89 4.92 -10.75 7.26
C LEU A 89 4.92 -9.37 7.93
N HIS A 90 5.79 -8.48 7.46
CA HIS A 90 5.89 -7.12 8.00
C HIS A 90 5.08 -6.11 7.20
N GLU A 91 5.07 -6.24 5.88
CA GLU A 91 4.54 -5.19 5.02
C GLU A 91 4.01 -5.72 3.70
N ILE A 92 2.97 -5.06 3.19
CA ILE A 92 2.45 -5.30 1.85
C ILE A 92 2.60 -4.01 1.04
N PHE A 93 3.30 -4.12 -0.08
CA PHE A 93 3.48 -3.06 -1.07
C PHE A 93 2.53 -3.27 -2.23
N MET A 94 1.88 -2.20 -2.66
CA MET A 94 0.94 -2.22 -3.77
C MET A 94 1.28 -1.14 -4.77
N LEU A 95 1.29 -1.51 -6.04
CA LEU A 95 1.60 -0.63 -7.17
C LEU A 95 0.53 -0.75 -8.24
N GLU A 96 0.33 0.37 -8.94
CA GLU A 96 -0.62 0.52 -10.03
C GLU A 96 -2.04 0.08 -9.65
N GLY A 97 -2.77 0.99 -9.01
CA GLY A 97 -4.21 0.83 -8.80
C GLY A 97 -4.93 0.53 -10.13
N ARG A 98 -5.72 -0.54 -10.16
CA ARG A 98 -6.60 -0.90 -11.28
C ARG A 98 -7.84 -0.02 -11.34
N ILE A 99 -8.11 0.72 -10.28
CA ILE A 99 -9.25 1.62 -10.17
C ILE A 99 -8.91 2.92 -10.91
N LYS A 100 -9.07 2.90 -12.23
CA LYS A 100 -9.13 4.15 -12.99
C LYS A 100 -10.52 4.76 -12.80
N THR A 101 -10.67 5.60 -11.80
CA THR A 101 -11.88 6.42 -11.65
C THR A 101 -11.97 7.35 -12.85
N ASN A 102 -12.93 7.10 -13.75
CA ASN A 102 -13.27 8.01 -14.85
C ASN A 102 -14.03 9.23 -14.31
N PHE A 103 -13.43 10.00 -13.40
CA PHE A 103 -14.00 11.27 -12.98
C PHE A 103 -13.59 12.32 -14.00
N LYS A 104 -14.37 12.43 -15.09
CA LYS A 104 -14.30 13.60 -15.97
C LYS A 104 -14.69 14.81 -15.14
N ARG A 105 -13.72 15.66 -14.81
CA ARG A 105 -13.99 17.02 -14.34
C ARG A 105 -14.78 17.71 -15.45
N THR A 106 -16.09 17.86 -15.27
CA THR A 106 -16.86 18.82 -16.05
C THR A 106 -16.43 20.19 -15.54
N SER A 107 -15.50 20.83 -16.26
CA SER A 107 -15.22 22.25 -16.11
C SER A 107 -16.47 23.03 -16.52
N ASN A 108 -17.07 23.75 -15.57
CA ASN A 108 -17.99 24.85 -15.87
C ASN A 108 -17.19 26.12 -16.15
#